data_AF-A0A847ETY2-F1
#
_entry.id   AF-A0A847ETY2-F1
#
_cell.length_a   1.000
_cell.length_b   1.000
_cell.length_c   1.000
_cell.angle_alpha   90.00
_cell.angle_beta   90.00
_cell.angle_gamma   90.00
#
_symmetry.space_group_name_H-M   'P 1'
#
loop_
_entity.id
_entity.type
_entity.pdbx_description
1 polymer ?
#
loop_
_entity_poly.entity_id
_entity_poly.type
_entity_poly.pdbx_seq_one_letter_code
_entity_poly.pdbx_strand_id
1 'polypeptide(L)'
;MRTSTYLTTLLTLLVLLTDPISAFAATLENIQVGTTTRTMIAYAPAKITPKRPLLISMHGMNQDAAYQQGQAKWELVADTANFVVVYPNGISNSWDISGTRDIDFVLTIIDTMANRYDIDRNRVYLSGFSMGGMFTYHAMNRIADKIAAFGPVSGYPLGGANYTSSRPVPIIHVHGDADDVVTYTNLPNYIQGWVTRNNCPTTPVITKPYPSHLPNSVATKTYWGPGDAGVEVVLMTIGGKGHWHSMDPASILTSVEIWNFCKKFALDLSEPVVSFSKPVGETSYVVMGADPQAAIESLTFEVRATDPDGHIDSVVFFNGNTLLYKTATAPYTFRWENVPAGNHQIRAMAIDNEGKTGSATVTVKVEAPQTAHTFSQAFTAAGTLPAGWMTYDGAETRTGFQSGLSSGCRVFQLTGNPRDFNFGLYVRNTSGEPKAGRAILGGTTSTGYVMVNPGIYTLKVSCANWNMPTGGNVTCQVRSLPADSTMASLTFLPTSNIGNTMSNPFSGSSQQTLWFQVTQPTRLSIHLYTQDTPWADFVLGSLILTKETENALTESRAQFATTYGQAQSALSAASDPMYAGAQYSALSALITEYKQWQSDNISAYETAISRLKTATNDLMEHKAAIDAT
;
A
#
# COMPACT_ATOMS: atom_id res chain seq x y z
N MET A 1 -65.33 -23.36 -23.49
CA MET A 1 -65.18 -24.63 -22.73
C MET A 1 -64.00 -25.40 -23.30
N ARG A 2 -63.08 -25.83 -22.41
CA ARG A 2 -62.10 -26.95 -22.56
C ARG A 2 -60.95 -26.76 -23.58
N THR A 3 -59.75 -26.35 -23.15
CA THR A 3 -58.58 -27.15 -22.63
C THR A 3 -57.80 -27.91 -23.70
N SER A 4 -56.54 -27.52 -23.94
CA SER A 4 -55.35 -28.41 -24.09
C SER A 4 -54.10 -27.52 -24.30
N THR A 5 -53.27 -27.24 -23.29
CA THR A 5 -52.04 -27.97 -22.87
C THR A 5 -50.98 -28.12 -23.97
N TYR A 6 -49.98 -27.23 -23.99
CA TYR A 6 -48.65 -27.49 -24.56
C TYR A 6 -47.61 -27.21 -23.47
N LEU A 7 -47.19 -28.29 -22.80
CA LEU A 7 -46.03 -28.32 -21.92
C LEU A 7 -44.89 -28.93 -22.74
N THR A 8 -43.97 -28.09 -23.22
CA THR A 8 -42.73 -28.54 -23.85
C THR A 8 -41.79 -29.03 -22.75
N THR A 9 -41.57 -30.34 -22.74
CA THR A 9 -40.58 -31.05 -21.93
C THR A 9 -39.16 -30.66 -22.37
N LEU A 10 -38.49 -29.79 -21.61
CA LEU A 10 -37.03 -29.66 -21.66
C LEU A 10 -36.44 -30.73 -20.73
N LEU A 11 -35.93 -31.79 -21.33
CA LEU A 11 -35.21 -32.87 -20.66
C LEU A 11 -33.83 -32.32 -20.26
N THR A 12 -33.68 -31.76 -19.06
CA THR A 12 -32.36 -31.46 -18.48
C THR A 12 -31.69 -32.78 -18.10
N LEU A 13 -30.74 -33.20 -18.93
CA LEU A 13 -29.78 -34.25 -18.63
C LEU A 13 -28.89 -33.78 -17.46
N LEU A 14 -29.31 -34.04 -16.23
CA LEU A 14 -28.45 -33.92 -15.05
C LEU A 14 -27.47 -35.11 -15.09
N VAL A 15 -26.38 -34.97 -15.83
CA VAL A 15 -25.20 -35.82 -15.61
C VAL A 15 -24.64 -35.41 -14.26
N LEU A 16 -25.05 -36.11 -13.21
CA LEU A 16 -24.27 -36.20 -11.99
C LEU A 16 -22.94 -36.88 -12.36
N LEU A 17 -21.95 -36.08 -12.75
CA LEU A 17 -20.55 -36.45 -12.64
C LEU A 17 -20.25 -36.56 -11.14
N THR A 18 -20.68 -37.67 -10.53
CA THR A 18 -19.99 -38.16 -9.35
C THR A 18 -18.68 -38.74 -9.86
N ASP A 19 -17.65 -37.90 -9.98
CA ASP A 19 -16.30 -38.42 -9.99
C ASP A 19 -16.17 -39.32 -8.75
N PRO A 20 -15.76 -40.58 -8.88
CA PRO A 20 -15.48 -41.40 -7.72
C PRO A 20 -14.25 -40.79 -7.03
N ILE A 21 -14.52 -39.98 -6.00
CA ILE A 21 -13.51 -39.36 -5.12
C ILE A 21 -12.77 -40.51 -4.45
N SER A 22 -11.60 -40.87 -5.00
CA SER A 22 -10.74 -41.88 -4.41
C SER A 22 -9.71 -41.16 -3.54
N ALA A 23 -9.74 -41.39 -2.23
CA ALA A 23 -8.55 -41.19 -1.41
C ALA A 23 -7.41 -42.03 -2.00
N PHE A 24 -6.17 -41.53 -1.99
CA PHE A 24 -5.04 -42.41 -2.26
C PHE A 24 -4.93 -43.37 -1.07
N ALA A 25 -5.10 -44.67 -1.33
CA ALA A 25 -4.85 -45.69 -0.32
C ALA A 25 -3.42 -45.55 0.19
N ALA A 26 -3.19 -45.86 1.46
CA ALA A 26 -1.83 -45.91 1.99
C ALA A 26 -0.99 -46.89 1.17
N THR A 27 0.07 -46.41 0.53
CA THR A 27 0.89 -47.19 -0.40
C THR A 27 2.21 -47.57 0.23
N LEU A 28 2.55 -48.87 0.21
CA LEU A 28 3.91 -49.32 0.46
C LEU A 28 4.79 -48.93 -0.73
N GLU A 29 5.86 -48.20 -0.46
CA GLU A 29 6.72 -47.60 -1.46
C GLU A 29 8.20 -47.87 -1.17
N ASN A 30 8.98 -47.92 -2.25
CA ASN A 30 10.44 -47.99 -2.19
C ASN A 30 11.02 -46.62 -2.56
N ILE A 31 11.97 -46.12 -1.77
CA ILE A 31 12.75 -44.92 -2.08
C ILE A 31 14.26 -45.20 -1.96
N GLN A 32 15.07 -44.50 -2.75
CA GLN A 32 16.52 -44.61 -2.69
C GLN A 32 17.10 -43.62 -1.69
N VAL A 33 17.86 -44.10 -0.72
CA VAL A 33 18.62 -43.29 0.25
C VAL A 33 20.10 -43.59 0.03
N GLY A 34 20.78 -42.69 -0.70
CA GLY A 34 22.11 -42.97 -1.23
C GLY A 34 22.08 -44.22 -2.12
N THR A 35 22.84 -45.26 -1.75
CA THR A 35 22.88 -46.54 -2.47
C THR A 35 21.91 -47.60 -1.91
N THR A 36 21.14 -47.28 -0.87
CA THR A 36 20.27 -48.24 -0.19
C THR A 36 18.81 -48.00 -0.54
N THR A 37 18.10 -49.04 -0.96
CA THR A 37 16.65 -48.99 -1.10
C THR A 37 15.98 -49.14 0.26
N ARG A 38 15.15 -48.17 0.63
CA ARG A 38 14.38 -48.14 1.88
C ARG A 38 12.90 -48.17 1.55
N THR A 39 12.09 -48.71 2.46
CA THR A 39 10.64 -48.83 2.27
C THR A 39 9.88 -47.95 3.25
N MET A 40 8.72 -47.43 2.84
CA MET A 40 7.83 -46.64 3.69
C MET A 40 6.38 -46.82 3.26
N ILE A 41 5.44 -46.51 4.14
CA ILE A 41 4.03 -46.31 3.78
C ILE A 41 3.76 -44.81 3.73
N ALA A 42 3.23 -44.29 2.62
CA ALA A 42 2.80 -42.91 2.51
C ALA A 42 1.27 -42.83 2.40
N TYR A 43 0.68 -41.86 3.08
CA TYR A 43 -0.75 -41.56 3.01
C TYR A 43 -0.97 -40.07 2.78
N ALA A 44 -1.85 -39.77 1.82
CA ALA A 44 -2.18 -38.43 1.40
C ALA A 44 -3.71 -38.34 1.19
N PRO A 45 -4.42 -37.38 1.82
CA PRO A 45 -5.87 -37.26 1.69
C PRO A 45 -6.34 -37.10 0.22
N ALA A 46 -7.62 -37.36 -0.08
CA ALA A 46 -8.13 -37.29 -1.46
C ALA A 46 -8.04 -35.88 -2.08
N LYS A 47 -8.22 -34.84 -1.27
CA LYS A 47 -8.22 -33.42 -1.69
C LYS A 47 -7.11 -32.72 -0.95
N ILE A 48 -6.02 -32.42 -1.63
CA ILE A 48 -4.87 -31.84 -0.96
C ILE A 48 -4.52 -30.47 -1.54
N THR A 49 -4.36 -29.48 -0.65
CA THR A 49 -4.09 -28.08 -1.02
C THR A 49 -2.59 -27.80 -1.08
N PRO A 50 -2.07 -26.96 -2.01
CA PRO A 50 -0.65 -26.58 -2.06
C PRO A 50 -0.07 -26.16 -0.70
N LYS A 51 1.25 -26.27 -0.52
CA LYS A 51 1.98 -25.89 0.71
C LYS A 51 1.48 -26.54 1.99
N ARG A 52 1.10 -27.82 1.95
CA ARG A 52 0.58 -28.54 3.12
C ARG A 52 1.68 -29.04 4.07
N PRO A 53 1.35 -29.33 5.34
CA PRO A 53 2.30 -29.95 6.27
C PRO A 53 2.62 -31.42 5.94
N LEU A 54 3.75 -31.89 6.47
CA LEU A 54 4.16 -33.30 6.45
C LEU A 54 4.40 -33.79 7.89
N LEU A 55 3.88 -34.97 8.22
CA LEU A 55 4.19 -35.66 9.46
C LEU A 55 4.86 -37.01 9.17
N ILE A 56 6.01 -37.27 9.79
CA ILE A 56 6.72 -38.55 9.68
C ILE A 56 6.58 -39.30 11.00
N SER A 57 6.05 -40.53 11.00
CA SER A 57 5.76 -41.32 12.19
C SER A 57 6.61 -42.60 12.26
N MET A 58 7.56 -42.63 13.19
CA MET A 58 8.57 -43.68 13.34
C MET A 58 8.08 -44.84 14.22
N HIS A 59 8.25 -46.09 13.78
CA HIS A 59 7.85 -47.29 14.53
C HIS A 59 8.76 -47.60 15.73
N GLY A 60 8.33 -48.47 16.66
CA GLY A 60 9.16 -48.98 17.76
C GLY A 60 10.13 -50.09 17.31
N MET A 61 11.05 -50.50 18.18
CA MET A 61 11.96 -51.62 17.88
C MET A 61 11.17 -52.92 17.66
N ASN A 62 11.62 -53.75 16.71
CA ASN A 62 10.97 -54.99 16.27
C ASN A 62 9.56 -54.81 15.67
N GLN A 63 9.17 -53.58 15.34
CA GLN A 63 7.95 -53.24 14.61
C GLN A 63 8.27 -52.81 13.17
N ASP A 64 7.23 -52.49 12.39
CA ASP A 64 7.34 -52.00 11.03
C ASP A 64 6.35 -50.83 10.78
N ALA A 65 6.35 -50.31 9.56
CA ALA A 65 5.52 -49.21 9.10
C ALA A 65 4.02 -49.50 9.23
N ALA A 66 3.57 -50.72 8.91
CA ALA A 66 2.16 -51.10 8.99
C ALA A 66 1.70 -51.19 10.45
N TYR A 67 2.56 -51.69 11.34
CA TYR A 67 2.32 -51.70 12.77
C TYR A 67 2.21 -50.28 13.33
N GLN A 68 3.12 -49.37 12.95
CA GLN A 68 3.07 -47.97 13.36
C GLN A 68 1.82 -47.26 12.85
N GLN A 69 1.45 -47.52 11.59
CA GLN A 69 0.22 -47.03 10.99
C GLN A 69 -1.00 -47.49 11.79
N GLY A 70 -1.11 -48.78 12.07
CA GLY A 70 -2.22 -49.37 12.81
C GLY A 70 -2.36 -48.85 14.25
N GLN A 71 -1.25 -48.56 14.94
CA GLN A 71 -1.28 -48.04 16.30
C GLN A 71 -1.53 -46.53 16.39
N ALA A 72 -0.91 -45.73 15.51
CA ALA A 72 -0.98 -44.27 15.58
C ALA A 72 -2.19 -43.69 14.83
N LYS A 73 -2.68 -44.38 13.78
CA LYS A 73 -3.87 -44.01 13.01
C LYS A 73 -3.92 -42.53 12.61
N TRP A 74 -2.82 -42.01 12.05
CA TRP A 74 -2.71 -40.60 11.70
C TRP A 74 -3.66 -40.19 10.59
N GLU A 75 -4.14 -41.13 9.78
CA GLU A 75 -5.12 -40.93 8.71
C GLU A 75 -6.37 -40.21 9.22
N LEU A 76 -6.83 -40.56 10.43
CA LEU A 76 -7.99 -39.92 11.07
C LEU A 76 -7.81 -38.41 11.25
N VAL A 77 -6.57 -37.97 11.46
CA VAL A 77 -6.23 -36.55 11.62
C VAL A 77 -5.84 -35.94 10.27
N ALA A 78 -5.10 -36.67 9.44
CA ALA A 78 -4.65 -36.24 8.12
C ALA A 78 -5.82 -35.84 7.20
N ASP A 79 -6.90 -36.62 7.21
CA ASP A 79 -8.09 -36.35 6.41
C ASP A 79 -8.80 -35.05 6.82
N THR A 80 -8.86 -34.78 8.12
CA THR A 80 -9.55 -33.60 8.65
C THR A 80 -8.69 -32.34 8.60
N ALA A 81 -7.37 -32.50 8.68
CA ALA A 81 -6.42 -31.40 8.80
C ALA A 81 -5.53 -31.17 7.56
N ASN A 82 -5.73 -31.94 6.49
CA ASN A 82 -5.10 -31.76 5.18
C ASN A 82 -3.56 -31.81 5.21
N PHE A 83 -2.97 -32.87 5.77
CA PHE A 83 -1.52 -33.09 5.74
C PHE A 83 -1.16 -34.48 5.22
N VAL A 84 0.08 -34.65 4.75
CA VAL A 84 0.61 -35.95 4.32
C VAL A 84 1.27 -36.64 5.51
N VAL A 85 1.05 -37.94 5.68
CA VAL A 85 1.75 -38.75 6.70
C VAL A 85 2.59 -39.84 6.05
N VAL A 86 3.80 -40.06 6.59
CA VAL A 86 4.71 -41.12 6.16
C VAL A 86 5.11 -41.99 7.35
N TYR A 87 5.10 -43.30 7.14
CA TYR A 87 5.52 -44.34 8.06
C TYR A 87 6.73 -45.09 7.47
N PRO A 88 7.97 -44.70 7.82
CA PRO A 88 9.16 -45.37 7.30
C PRO A 88 9.45 -46.71 7.98
N ASN A 89 10.11 -47.64 7.28
CA ASN A 89 10.70 -48.85 7.87
C ASN A 89 12.18 -48.66 8.22
N GLY A 90 12.52 -48.94 9.46
CA GLY A 90 13.88 -49.07 9.96
C GLY A 90 14.59 -50.30 9.39
N ILE A 91 15.92 -50.25 9.28
CA ILE A 91 16.70 -51.44 8.88
C ILE A 91 16.69 -52.43 10.05
N SER A 92 16.42 -53.70 9.74
CA SER A 92 16.25 -54.75 10.75
C SER A 92 15.23 -54.38 11.84
N ASN A 93 14.15 -53.70 11.45
CA ASN A 93 13.08 -53.24 12.35
C ASN A 93 13.62 -52.36 13.50
N SER A 94 14.63 -51.54 13.18
CA SER A 94 15.35 -50.70 14.14
C SER A 94 15.82 -49.37 13.51
N TRP A 95 16.10 -48.38 14.35
CA TRP A 95 16.58 -47.05 14.02
C TRP A 95 18.00 -46.83 14.52
N ASP A 96 18.80 -46.15 13.71
CA ASP A 96 20.07 -45.57 14.10
C ASP A 96 19.83 -44.31 14.95
N ILE A 97 19.87 -44.47 16.27
CA ILE A 97 19.64 -43.42 17.26
C ILE A 97 20.93 -42.69 17.70
N SER A 98 22.03 -42.84 16.96
CA SER A 98 23.33 -42.23 17.31
C SER A 98 24.11 -41.67 16.12
N GLY A 99 24.03 -42.33 14.97
CA GLY A 99 24.65 -41.95 13.70
C GLY A 99 23.72 -41.12 12.81
N THR A 100 23.92 -41.17 11.51
CA THR A 100 23.17 -40.37 10.52
C THR A 100 22.35 -41.21 9.56
N ARG A 101 22.44 -42.55 9.62
CA ARG A 101 21.85 -43.42 8.59
C ARG A 101 20.36 -43.19 8.41
N ASP A 102 19.64 -43.11 9.51
CA ASP A 102 18.19 -42.89 9.49
C ASP A 102 17.82 -41.40 9.50
N ILE A 103 18.77 -40.50 9.78
CA ILE A 103 18.63 -39.05 9.53
C ILE A 103 18.57 -38.78 8.03
N ASP A 104 19.48 -39.37 7.26
CA ASP A 104 19.54 -39.25 5.80
C ASP A 104 18.26 -39.80 5.15
N PHE A 105 17.67 -40.84 5.74
CA PHE A 105 16.38 -41.36 5.31
C PHE A 105 15.24 -40.35 5.55
N VAL A 106 15.17 -39.74 6.74
CA VAL A 106 14.16 -38.69 7.02
C VAL A 106 14.31 -37.50 6.06
N LEU A 107 15.53 -37.02 5.82
CA LEU A 107 15.77 -35.93 4.88
C LEU A 107 15.30 -36.30 3.46
N THR A 108 15.59 -37.52 3.01
CA THR A 108 15.15 -38.03 1.71
C THR A 108 13.62 -38.11 1.62
N ILE A 109 12.94 -38.51 2.70
CA ILE A 109 11.47 -38.52 2.76
C ILE A 109 10.92 -37.10 2.60
N ILE A 110 11.47 -36.12 3.33
CA ILE A 110 11.06 -34.72 3.24
C ILE A 110 11.17 -34.24 1.79
N ASP A 111 12.30 -34.49 1.13
CA ASP A 111 12.53 -34.09 -0.26
C ASP A 111 11.57 -34.77 -1.24
N THR A 112 11.38 -36.08 -1.07
CA THR A 112 10.49 -36.87 -1.93
C THR A 112 9.05 -36.40 -1.81
N MET A 113 8.57 -36.17 -0.59
CA MET A 113 7.20 -35.72 -0.36
C MET A 113 7.01 -34.28 -0.80
N ALA A 114 7.98 -33.38 -0.55
CA ALA A 114 7.92 -31.99 -1.01
C ALA A 114 7.77 -31.91 -2.54
N ASN A 115 8.53 -32.70 -3.28
CA ASN A 115 8.43 -32.73 -4.74
C ASN A 115 7.12 -33.34 -5.25
N ARG A 116 6.58 -34.35 -4.54
CA ARG A 116 5.39 -35.08 -4.99
C ARG A 116 4.08 -34.39 -4.63
N TYR A 117 4.02 -33.78 -3.45
CA TYR A 117 2.80 -33.25 -2.85
C TYR A 117 2.88 -31.75 -2.55
N ASP A 118 3.92 -31.04 -3.00
CA ASP A 118 4.13 -29.62 -2.67
C ASP A 118 4.02 -29.36 -1.16
N ILE A 119 4.76 -30.16 -0.38
CA ILE A 119 4.87 -29.97 1.07
C ILE A 119 5.52 -28.61 1.35
N ASP A 120 4.95 -27.92 2.32
CA ASP A 120 5.61 -26.80 2.97
C ASP A 120 6.74 -27.31 3.88
N ARG A 121 7.97 -27.07 3.44
CA ARG A 121 9.19 -27.49 4.15
C ARG A 121 9.35 -26.80 5.49
N ASN A 122 8.65 -25.69 5.72
CA ASN A 122 8.62 -25.03 7.02
C ASN A 122 7.65 -25.71 7.99
N ARG A 123 6.76 -26.60 7.52
CA ARG A 123 5.78 -27.34 8.32
C ARG A 123 5.97 -28.85 8.22
N VAL A 124 7.19 -29.29 8.52
CA VAL A 124 7.53 -30.70 8.67
C VAL A 124 7.59 -31.07 10.15
N TYR A 125 6.93 -32.14 10.53
CA TYR A 125 6.80 -32.62 11.90
C TYR A 125 7.28 -34.06 12.03
N LEU A 126 7.85 -34.41 13.18
CA LEU A 126 8.38 -35.74 13.46
C LEU A 126 7.74 -36.33 14.72
N SER A 127 7.28 -37.57 14.65
CA SER A 127 6.73 -38.30 15.79
C SER A 127 7.19 -39.76 15.75
N GLY A 128 7.11 -40.47 16.87
CA GLY A 128 7.46 -41.88 16.89
C GLY A 128 7.18 -42.55 18.22
N PHE A 129 7.04 -43.86 18.19
CA PHE A 129 6.79 -44.71 19.34
C PHE A 129 8.06 -45.41 19.84
N SER A 130 8.26 -45.49 21.15
CA SER A 130 9.35 -46.28 21.76
C SER A 130 10.71 -45.88 21.17
N MET A 131 11.46 -46.79 20.55
CA MET A 131 12.72 -46.46 19.87
C MET A 131 12.57 -45.45 18.72
N GLY A 132 11.41 -45.38 18.06
CA GLY A 132 11.08 -44.31 17.13
C GLY A 132 10.93 -42.96 17.83
N GLY A 133 10.39 -42.95 19.06
CA GLY A 133 10.37 -41.76 19.94
C GLY A 133 11.79 -41.33 20.33
N MET A 134 12.64 -42.29 20.70
CA MET A 134 14.07 -42.05 20.98
C MET A 134 14.78 -41.44 19.77
N PHE A 135 14.50 -41.96 18.57
CA PHE A 135 15.03 -41.42 17.32
C PHE A 135 14.63 -39.95 17.10
N THR A 136 13.40 -39.55 17.45
CA THR A 136 12.98 -38.15 17.26
C THR A 136 13.83 -37.16 18.07
N TYR A 137 14.23 -37.52 19.29
CA TYR A 137 15.16 -36.72 20.09
C TYR A 137 16.54 -36.64 19.44
N HIS A 138 17.06 -37.78 18.97
CA HIS A 138 18.32 -37.82 18.24
C HIS A 138 18.27 -36.95 16.98
N ALA A 139 17.16 -36.99 16.24
CA ALA A 139 16.96 -36.18 15.05
C ALA A 139 17.01 -34.68 15.35
N MET A 140 16.48 -34.22 16.49
CA MET A 140 16.57 -32.80 16.84
C MET A 140 18.00 -32.34 17.11
N ASN A 141 18.92 -33.22 17.48
CA ASN A 141 20.34 -32.88 17.60
C ASN A 141 21.04 -32.70 16.24
N ARG A 142 20.41 -33.11 15.13
CA ARG A 142 21.05 -33.17 13.81
C ARG A 142 20.36 -32.30 12.75
N ILE A 143 19.03 -32.29 12.76
CA ILE A 143 18.19 -31.70 11.70
C ILE A 143 17.06 -30.83 12.27
N ALA A 144 17.28 -30.18 13.41
CA ALA A 144 16.30 -29.26 13.99
C ALA A 144 15.93 -28.10 13.06
N ASP A 145 16.80 -27.72 12.12
CA ASP A 145 16.55 -26.74 11.07
C ASP A 145 15.63 -27.26 9.93
N LYS A 146 15.19 -28.52 10.01
CA LYS A 146 14.29 -29.17 9.03
C LYS A 146 12.98 -29.66 9.62
N ILE A 147 12.83 -29.63 10.95
CA ILE A 147 11.63 -30.10 11.66
C ILE A 147 11.09 -28.96 12.53
N ALA A 148 9.86 -28.53 12.28
CA ALA A 148 9.22 -27.40 12.96
C ALA A 148 8.84 -27.70 14.42
N ALA A 149 8.35 -28.91 14.69
CA ALA A 149 8.00 -29.42 16.01
C ALA A 149 8.02 -30.95 16.00
N PHE A 150 8.15 -31.58 17.17
CA PHE A 150 8.18 -33.04 17.28
C PHE A 150 7.42 -33.58 18.49
N GLY A 151 6.93 -34.82 18.37
CA GLY A 151 6.07 -35.47 19.34
C GLY A 151 6.46 -36.93 19.64
N PRO A 152 7.43 -37.18 20.53
CA PRO A 152 7.79 -38.54 20.96
C PRO A 152 6.70 -39.19 21.82
N VAL A 153 6.51 -40.50 21.67
CA VAL A 153 5.57 -41.30 22.44
C VAL A 153 6.30 -42.48 23.09
N SER A 154 6.20 -42.61 24.41
CA SER A 154 6.80 -43.71 25.18
C SER A 154 8.29 -43.97 24.89
N GLY A 155 9.05 -42.92 24.57
CA GLY A 155 10.46 -43.07 24.18
C GLY A 155 11.25 -41.79 24.39
N TYR A 156 12.34 -41.87 25.15
CA TYR A 156 13.29 -40.79 25.41
C TYR A 156 14.73 -41.33 25.37
N PRO A 157 15.78 -40.50 25.23
CA PRO A 157 17.10 -40.95 24.75
C PRO A 157 17.82 -42.11 25.47
N LEU A 158 17.47 -42.51 26.71
CA LEU A 158 18.13 -43.59 27.48
C LEU A 158 19.68 -43.57 27.45
N GLY A 159 20.30 -42.43 27.15
CA GLY A 159 21.74 -42.25 26.87
C GLY A 159 22.00 -41.34 25.65
N GLY A 160 23.26 -40.98 25.39
CA GLY A 160 23.67 -40.19 24.21
C GLY A 160 23.53 -38.67 24.32
N ALA A 161 23.85 -37.95 23.24
CA ALA A 161 23.75 -36.50 23.19
C ALA A 161 22.29 -36.05 23.21
N ASN A 162 21.98 -35.02 23.99
CA ASN A 162 20.65 -34.43 24.08
C ASN A 162 20.77 -32.92 24.26
N TYR A 163 19.72 -32.19 23.87
CA TYR A 163 19.65 -30.72 23.96
C TYR A 163 20.68 -29.97 23.10
N THR A 164 21.24 -30.62 22.08
CA THR A 164 22.24 -30.04 21.16
C THR A 164 21.65 -29.53 19.84
N SER A 165 20.33 -29.35 19.79
CA SER A 165 19.64 -28.82 18.61
C SER A 165 20.22 -27.47 18.19
N SER A 166 20.26 -27.21 16.88
CA SER A 166 20.76 -25.94 16.31
C SER A 166 19.88 -24.72 16.64
N ARG A 167 18.62 -24.96 17.03
CA ARG A 167 17.64 -23.95 17.44
C ARG A 167 16.81 -24.44 18.64
N PRO A 168 16.10 -23.56 19.36
CA PRO A 168 15.00 -23.98 20.25
C PRO A 168 13.96 -24.74 19.44
N VAL A 169 13.44 -25.87 19.95
CA VAL A 169 12.46 -26.71 19.23
C VAL A 169 11.25 -27.02 20.11
N PRO A 170 10.01 -26.74 19.64
CA PRO A 170 8.80 -27.15 20.34
C PRO A 170 8.67 -28.67 20.46
N ILE A 171 8.30 -29.16 21.65
CA ILE A 171 8.13 -30.59 21.95
C ILE A 171 6.84 -30.88 22.70
N ILE A 172 6.13 -31.94 22.29
CA ILE A 172 5.08 -32.59 23.08
C ILE A 172 5.42 -34.06 23.32
N HIS A 173 5.82 -34.41 24.53
CA HIS A 173 6.08 -35.80 24.89
C HIS A 173 4.83 -36.45 25.47
N VAL A 174 4.44 -37.63 24.97
CA VAL A 174 3.30 -38.39 25.48
C VAL A 174 3.78 -39.71 26.11
N HIS A 175 3.38 -39.99 27.36
CA HIS A 175 3.85 -41.17 28.08
C HIS A 175 2.82 -41.68 29.10
N GLY A 176 2.78 -43.00 29.31
CA GLY A 176 2.04 -43.60 30.41
C GLY A 176 2.85 -43.61 31.71
N ASP A 177 2.22 -43.35 32.86
CA ASP A 177 2.96 -43.40 34.14
C ASP A 177 3.18 -44.83 34.68
N ALA A 178 2.55 -45.83 34.06
CA ALA A 178 2.73 -47.25 34.34
C ALA A 178 3.51 -47.99 33.23
N ASP A 179 4.27 -47.25 32.41
CA ASP A 179 5.17 -47.81 31.39
C ASP A 179 6.28 -48.62 32.05
N ASP A 180 6.29 -49.94 31.78
CA ASP A 180 7.20 -50.93 32.35
C ASP A 180 8.37 -51.28 31.41
N VAL A 181 8.40 -50.69 30.22
CA VAL A 181 9.47 -50.90 29.22
C VAL A 181 10.43 -49.71 29.22
N VAL A 182 9.90 -48.50 29.04
CA VAL A 182 10.65 -47.26 29.12
C VAL A 182 10.10 -46.49 30.31
N THR A 183 10.70 -46.71 31.48
CA THR A 183 10.07 -46.28 32.73
C THR A 183 9.89 -44.76 32.81
N TYR A 184 8.74 -44.34 33.34
CA TYR A 184 8.38 -42.93 33.47
C TYR A 184 9.32 -42.14 34.40
N THR A 185 9.98 -42.80 35.35
CA THR A 185 10.76 -42.18 36.44
C THR A 185 11.75 -41.11 35.98
N ASN A 186 12.46 -41.35 34.87
CA ASN A 186 13.48 -40.42 34.38
C ASN A 186 12.93 -39.38 33.39
N LEU A 187 11.74 -39.57 32.85
CA LEU A 187 11.17 -38.70 31.82
C LEU A 187 11.06 -37.23 32.28
N PRO A 188 10.57 -36.89 33.49
CA PRO A 188 10.52 -35.51 33.94
C PRO A 188 11.87 -34.77 33.86
N ASN A 189 12.99 -35.45 34.11
CA ASN A 189 14.33 -34.86 33.98
C ASN A 189 14.64 -34.50 32.52
N TYR A 190 14.22 -35.35 31.58
CA TYR A 190 14.40 -35.09 30.15
C TYR A 190 13.56 -33.91 29.67
N ILE A 191 12.32 -33.81 30.14
CA ILE A 191 11.45 -32.68 29.83
C ILE A 191 12.03 -31.40 30.42
N GLN A 192 12.52 -31.43 31.66
CA GLN A 192 13.14 -30.27 32.28
C GLN A 192 14.39 -29.79 31.52
N GLY A 193 15.19 -30.71 30.98
CA GLY A 193 16.29 -30.35 30.09
C GLY A 193 15.83 -29.60 28.83
N TRP A 194 14.69 -29.98 28.24
CA TRP A 194 14.08 -29.25 27.12
C TRP A 194 13.49 -27.90 27.55
N VAL A 195 12.87 -27.80 28.73
CA VAL A 195 12.44 -26.51 29.32
C VAL A 195 13.62 -25.55 29.41
N THR A 196 14.75 -26.02 29.96
CA THR A 196 15.97 -25.22 30.07
C THR A 196 16.58 -24.89 28.71
N ARG A 197 16.69 -25.87 27.80
CA ARG A 197 17.24 -25.67 26.45
C ARG A 197 16.46 -24.61 25.65
N ASN A 198 15.15 -24.59 25.83
CA ASN A 198 14.25 -23.68 25.14
C ASN A 198 13.98 -22.38 25.92
N ASN A 199 14.62 -22.17 27.07
CA ASN A 199 14.43 -21.01 27.93
C ASN A 199 12.95 -20.75 28.29
N CYS A 200 12.18 -21.83 28.49
CA CYS A 200 10.79 -21.72 28.91
C CYS A 200 10.71 -21.36 30.42
N PRO A 201 9.57 -20.80 30.90
CA PRO A 201 9.33 -20.60 32.33
C PRO A 201 9.54 -21.89 33.11
N THR A 202 10.09 -21.81 34.32
CA THR A 202 10.38 -23.00 35.15
C THR A 202 9.14 -23.56 35.84
N THR A 203 8.15 -22.72 36.13
CA THR A 203 6.87 -23.15 36.72
C THR A 203 5.87 -23.53 35.63
N PRO A 204 5.41 -24.79 35.58
CA PRO A 204 4.43 -25.22 34.59
C PRO A 204 3.00 -24.79 34.92
N VAL A 205 2.18 -24.73 33.88
CA VAL A 205 0.73 -24.83 33.99
C VAL A 205 0.35 -26.31 33.93
N ILE A 206 -0.39 -26.80 34.93
CA ILE A 206 -0.84 -28.19 35.02
C ILE A 206 -2.36 -28.24 34.85
N THR A 207 -2.84 -29.14 34.00
CA THR A 207 -4.27 -29.44 33.82
C THR A 207 -4.51 -30.92 34.09
N LYS A 208 -5.31 -31.22 35.11
CA LYS A 208 -5.73 -32.58 35.49
C LYS A 208 -7.16 -32.55 36.08
N PRO A 209 -8.12 -33.33 35.58
CA PRO A 209 -8.01 -34.17 34.38
C PRO A 209 -7.84 -33.33 33.11
N TYR A 210 -7.15 -33.87 32.10
CA TYR A 210 -7.04 -33.29 30.76
C TYR A 210 -7.68 -34.21 29.71
N PRO A 211 -8.48 -33.70 28.77
CA PRO A 211 -8.97 -32.32 28.73
C PRO A 211 -10.00 -32.07 29.83
N SER A 212 -10.09 -30.82 30.32
CA SER A 212 -10.90 -30.48 31.50
C SER A 212 -12.41 -30.71 31.35
N HIS A 213 -12.91 -30.86 30.13
CA HIS A 213 -14.31 -31.19 29.85
C HIS A 213 -14.62 -32.69 29.97
N LEU A 214 -13.59 -33.54 30.13
CA LEU A 214 -13.74 -34.98 30.38
C LEU A 214 -13.37 -35.29 31.84
N PRO A 215 -14.36 -35.30 32.77
CA PRO A 215 -14.08 -35.41 34.20
C PRO A 215 -13.45 -36.74 34.61
N ASN A 216 -13.61 -37.79 33.80
CA ASN A 216 -13.05 -39.13 34.04
C ASN A 216 -11.74 -39.39 33.28
N SER A 217 -11.20 -38.39 32.57
CA SER A 217 -9.94 -38.58 31.87
C SER A 217 -8.80 -38.82 32.86
N VAL A 218 -7.96 -39.81 32.56
CA VAL A 218 -6.76 -40.13 33.35
C VAL A 218 -5.53 -39.34 32.92
N ALA A 219 -5.63 -38.50 31.89
CA ALA A 219 -4.51 -37.74 31.37
C ALA A 219 -4.24 -36.45 32.16
N THR A 220 -2.98 -36.05 32.20
CA THR A 220 -2.48 -34.80 32.78
C THR A 220 -1.64 -34.08 31.73
N LYS A 221 -1.96 -32.82 31.46
CA LYS A 221 -1.14 -31.94 30.61
C LYS A 221 -0.30 -31.03 31.51
N THR A 222 1.01 -31.09 31.35
CA THR A 222 1.96 -30.16 31.96
C THR A 222 2.59 -29.33 30.86
N TYR A 223 2.48 -28.01 30.98
CA TYR A 223 2.84 -27.05 29.93
C TYR A 223 3.84 -26.02 30.46
N TRP A 224 4.91 -25.80 29.71
CA TRP A 224 5.87 -24.72 29.91
C TRP A 224 6.00 -23.91 28.63
N GLY A 225 5.72 -22.61 28.70
CA GLY A 225 5.86 -21.70 27.56
C GLY A 225 5.18 -20.34 27.79
N PRO A 226 5.42 -19.37 26.90
CA PRO A 226 6.35 -19.44 25.77
C PRO A 226 7.82 -19.34 26.22
N GLY A 227 8.72 -20.05 25.52
CA GLY A 227 10.19 -19.89 25.61
C GLY A 227 10.77 -19.06 24.46
N ASP A 228 12.06 -19.24 24.18
CA ASP A 228 12.76 -18.57 23.07
C ASP A 228 12.06 -18.86 21.73
N ALA A 229 11.93 -17.85 20.86
CA ALA A 229 11.22 -17.95 19.57
C ALA A 229 9.77 -18.46 19.70
N GLY A 230 9.14 -18.28 20.87
CA GLY A 230 7.74 -18.68 21.10
C GLY A 230 7.53 -20.19 21.26
N VAL A 231 8.59 -20.98 21.42
CA VAL A 231 8.47 -22.43 21.56
C VAL A 231 7.75 -22.84 22.85
N GLU A 232 7.13 -24.01 22.80
CA GLU A 232 6.44 -24.61 23.93
C GLU A 232 7.02 -26.00 24.25
N VAL A 233 7.01 -26.36 25.53
CA VAL A 233 7.34 -27.71 26.02
C VAL A 233 6.10 -28.28 26.71
N VAL A 234 5.65 -29.45 26.27
CA VAL A 234 4.47 -30.14 26.82
C VAL A 234 4.83 -31.56 27.21
N LEU A 235 4.43 -31.96 28.41
CA LEU A 235 4.38 -33.35 28.85
C LEU A 235 2.91 -33.77 29.02
N MET A 236 2.53 -34.84 28.32
CA MET A 236 1.21 -35.46 28.40
C MET A 236 1.34 -36.82 29.08
N THR A 237 0.96 -36.88 30.35
CA THR A 237 1.04 -38.11 31.17
C THR A 237 -0.31 -38.79 31.22
N ILE A 238 -0.38 -40.09 30.91
CA ILE A 238 -1.63 -40.87 30.92
C ILE A 238 -1.61 -41.83 32.10
N GLY A 239 -2.46 -41.58 33.11
CA GLY A 239 -2.51 -42.36 34.33
C GLY A 239 -2.89 -43.83 34.11
N GLY A 240 -2.12 -44.76 34.67
CA GLY A 240 -2.31 -46.20 34.58
C GLY A 240 -2.00 -46.82 33.21
N LYS A 241 -1.51 -46.02 32.25
CA LYS A 241 -1.19 -46.49 30.90
C LYS A 241 0.23 -47.08 30.88
N GLY A 242 0.38 -48.23 30.23
CA GLY A 242 1.69 -48.85 29.96
C GLY A 242 2.36 -48.33 28.68
N HIS A 243 3.28 -49.12 28.12
CA HIS A 243 4.08 -48.78 26.94
C HIS A 243 3.26 -48.76 25.63
N TRP A 244 2.38 -47.79 25.44
CA TRP A 244 1.49 -47.74 24.27
C TRP A 244 0.88 -46.35 23.99
N HIS A 245 0.51 -46.10 22.72
CA HIS A 245 -0.32 -44.94 22.33
C HIS A 245 -1.68 -44.95 23.04
N SER A 246 -2.24 -43.77 23.32
CA SER A 246 -3.64 -43.66 23.73
C SER A 246 -4.56 -43.55 22.51
N MET A 247 -5.56 -44.41 22.47
CA MET A 247 -6.69 -44.39 21.53
C MET A 247 -8.02 -44.32 22.29
N ASP A 248 -7.99 -43.80 23.52
CA ASP A 248 -9.16 -43.69 24.39
C ASP A 248 -9.85 -42.32 24.21
N PRO A 249 -11.03 -42.26 23.56
CA PRO A 249 -11.76 -41.01 23.40
C PRO A 249 -12.33 -40.47 24.73
N ALA A 250 -12.41 -41.27 25.79
CA ALA A 250 -12.78 -40.81 27.13
C ALA A 250 -11.61 -40.12 27.87
N SER A 251 -10.40 -40.20 27.31
CA SER A 251 -9.22 -39.49 27.80
C SER A 251 -8.61 -38.65 26.67
N ILE A 252 -7.61 -39.19 25.97
CA ILE A 252 -6.98 -38.52 24.84
C ILE A 252 -6.71 -39.49 23.69
N LEU A 253 -6.73 -38.96 22.47
CA LEU A 253 -6.16 -39.61 21.29
C LEU A 253 -4.77 -39.02 21.05
N THR A 254 -3.71 -39.82 21.20
CA THR A 254 -2.32 -39.33 21.16
C THR A 254 -2.00 -38.54 19.89
N SER A 255 -2.42 -39.03 18.72
CA SER A 255 -2.14 -38.39 17.44
C SER A 255 -2.87 -37.04 17.27
N VAL A 256 -4.06 -36.90 17.85
CA VAL A 256 -4.81 -35.62 17.84
C VAL A 256 -4.08 -34.58 18.68
N GLU A 257 -3.58 -34.96 19.85
CA GLU A 257 -2.83 -34.06 20.74
C GLU A 257 -1.52 -33.60 20.11
N ILE A 258 -0.76 -34.55 19.53
CA ILE A 258 0.50 -34.23 18.85
C ILE A 258 0.25 -33.31 17.65
N TRP A 259 -0.79 -33.55 16.84
CA TRP A 259 -1.14 -32.66 15.73
C TRP A 259 -1.51 -31.26 16.20
N ASN A 260 -2.43 -31.17 17.17
CA ASN A 260 -2.89 -29.88 17.70
C ASN A 260 -1.75 -29.06 18.30
N PHE A 261 -0.73 -29.72 18.82
CA PHE A 261 0.51 -29.08 19.22
C PHE A 261 1.34 -28.64 18.01
N CYS A 262 1.72 -29.58 17.13
CA CYS A 262 2.68 -29.35 16.05
C CYS A 262 2.21 -28.31 15.04
N LYS A 263 0.91 -28.31 14.68
CA LYS A 263 0.34 -27.41 13.66
C LYS A 263 0.46 -25.91 13.98
N LYS A 264 0.86 -25.57 15.21
CA LYS A 264 1.10 -24.19 15.66
C LYS A 264 2.48 -23.65 15.28
N PHE A 265 3.36 -24.48 14.74
CA PHE A 265 4.77 -24.16 14.56
C PHE A 265 5.24 -24.35 13.11
N ALA A 266 6.12 -23.46 12.68
CA ALA A 266 6.84 -23.49 11.40
C ALA A 266 8.29 -22.96 11.57
N LEU A 267 9.20 -23.28 10.63
CA LEU A 267 10.64 -22.97 10.74
C LEU A 267 11.01 -21.51 10.38
N ASP A 268 10.57 -21.02 9.22
CA ASP A 268 10.92 -19.70 8.69
C ASP A 268 9.66 -19.00 8.16
N LEU A 269 8.86 -18.45 9.07
CA LEU A 269 7.71 -17.61 8.70
C LEU A 269 8.21 -16.26 8.20
N SER A 270 8.01 -15.97 6.92
CA SER A 270 8.31 -14.67 6.33
C SER A 270 7.30 -13.63 6.82
N GLU A 271 7.73 -12.39 7.00
CA GLU A 271 6.78 -11.30 7.27
C GLU A 271 6.10 -10.87 5.96
N PRO A 272 4.81 -10.48 6.02
CA PRO A 272 4.12 -9.86 4.90
C PRO A 272 4.88 -8.65 4.35
N VAL A 273 4.97 -8.55 3.02
CA VAL A 273 5.52 -7.37 2.35
C VAL A 273 4.38 -6.40 2.03
N VAL A 274 4.51 -5.15 2.48
CA VAL A 274 3.48 -4.12 2.33
C VAL A 274 4.04 -2.88 1.65
N SER A 275 3.27 -2.29 0.74
CA SER A 275 3.59 -1.01 0.10
C SER A 275 2.32 -0.22 -0.24
N PHE A 276 2.39 1.11 -0.16
CA PHE A 276 1.32 1.95 -0.68
C PHE A 276 1.47 2.13 -2.18
N SER A 277 0.38 1.87 -2.90
CA SER A 277 0.25 2.24 -4.31
C SER A 277 -0.37 3.63 -4.48
N LYS A 278 -1.19 4.09 -3.52
CA LYS A 278 -1.64 5.50 -3.42
C LYS A 278 -1.90 5.90 -1.96
N PRO A 279 -1.52 7.11 -1.54
CA PRO A 279 -0.48 7.94 -2.16
C PRO A 279 0.90 7.24 -2.07
N VAL A 280 1.86 7.66 -2.89
CA VAL A 280 3.26 7.19 -2.79
C VAL A 280 4.09 8.29 -2.15
N GLY A 281 4.84 7.97 -1.10
CA GLY A 281 5.72 8.92 -0.41
C GLY A 281 4.97 10.00 0.37
N GLU A 282 5.60 11.17 0.53
CA GLU A 282 5.00 12.33 1.18
C GLU A 282 4.06 13.07 0.22
N THR A 283 2.83 13.34 0.66
CA THR A 283 1.85 14.10 -0.12
C THR A 283 1.35 15.28 0.69
N SER A 284 1.41 16.48 0.09
CA SER A 284 0.90 17.72 0.68
C SER A 284 -0.36 18.19 -0.03
N TYR A 285 -1.33 18.66 0.76
CA TYR A 285 -2.61 19.17 0.29
C TYR A 285 -2.80 20.61 0.80
N VAL A 286 -3.11 21.51 -0.12
CA VAL A 286 -3.46 22.90 0.20
C VAL A 286 -4.96 23.03 0.07
N VAL A 287 -5.59 23.59 1.11
CA VAL A 287 -7.04 23.77 1.18
C VAL A 287 -7.34 25.25 1.18
N MET A 288 -8.13 25.70 0.20
CA MET A 288 -8.56 27.09 0.10
C MET A 288 -10.00 27.26 0.54
N GLY A 289 -10.24 28.25 1.41
CA GLY A 289 -11.57 28.65 1.88
C GLY A 289 -11.81 28.46 3.38
N ALA A 290 -12.64 29.32 3.98
CA ALA A 290 -12.72 29.53 5.42
C ALA A 290 -13.47 28.45 6.25
N ASP A 291 -13.75 27.26 5.72
CA ASP A 291 -14.48 26.23 6.49
C ASP A 291 -13.53 25.54 7.50
N PRO A 292 -13.77 25.67 8.82
CA PRO A 292 -12.86 25.17 9.84
C PRO A 292 -13.08 23.70 10.25
N GLN A 293 -14.11 23.00 9.77
CA GLN A 293 -14.47 21.68 10.33
C GLN A 293 -14.04 20.44 9.53
N ALA A 294 -13.55 20.59 8.30
CA ALA A 294 -12.79 19.54 7.60
C ALA A 294 -11.96 20.19 6.50
N ALA A 295 -10.68 19.83 6.40
CA ALA A 295 -9.81 20.42 5.41
C ALA A 295 -9.98 19.71 4.04
N ILE A 296 -10.22 18.39 4.03
CA ILE A 296 -10.46 17.63 2.79
C ILE A 296 -11.65 16.69 2.96
N GLU A 297 -12.58 16.69 2.00
CA GLU A 297 -13.78 15.85 2.01
C GLU A 297 -13.45 14.34 2.08
N SER A 298 -12.51 13.87 1.25
CA SER A 298 -12.03 12.50 1.36
C SER A 298 -10.66 12.27 0.69
N LEU A 299 -9.92 11.29 1.19
CA LEU A 299 -8.70 10.74 0.59
C LEU A 299 -8.82 9.23 0.45
N THR A 300 -8.28 8.68 -0.64
CA THR A 300 -8.25 7.22 -0.88
C THR A 300 -6.83 6.69 -0.76
N PHE A 301 -6.69 5.60 -0.01
CA PHE A 301 -5.46 4.86 0.19
C PHE A 301 -5.59 3.49 -0.46
N GLU A 302 -4.62 3.11 -1.29
CA GLU A 302 -4.56 1.82 -1.99
C GLU A 302 -3.25 1.12 -1.61
N VAL A 303 -3.34 -0.10 -1.07
CA VAL A 303 -2.18 -0.87 -0.57
C VAL A 303 -2.01 -2.15 -1.37
N ARG A 304 -0.74 -2.48 -1.65
CA ARG A 304 -0.32 -3.81 -2.09
C ARG A 304 0.29 -4.54 -0.90
N ALA A 305 -0.29 -5.68 -0.56
CA ALA A 305 0.23 -6.59 0.45
C ALA A 305 0.36 -7.99 -0.14
N THR A 306 1.49 -8.63 0.09
CA THR A 306 1.77 -10.00 -0.37
C THR A 306 2.50 -10.76 0.72
N ASP A 307 2.23 -12.05 0.81
CA ASP A 307 2.89 -12.92 1.76
C ASP A 307 3.71 -13.98 1.01
N PRO A 308 5.04 -14.10 1.24
CA PRO A 308 5.89 -15.01 0.47
C PRO A 308 5.60 -16.50 0.67
N ASP A 309 5.10 -16.89 1.84
CA ASP A 309 4.90 -18.26 2.28
C ASP A 309 3.43 -18.60 2.61
N GLY A 310 2.53 -17.65 2.45
CA GLY A 310 1.11 -17.84 2.70
C GLY A 310 0.22 -16.84 1.96
N HIS A 311 -0.80 -16.35 2.67
CA HIS A 311 -1.71 -15.33 2.18
C HIS A 311 -2.02 -14.33 3.28
N ILE A 312 -2.38 -13.12 2.84
CA ILE A 312 -2.80 -12.05 3.73
C ILE A 312 -4.21 -12.33 4.25
N ASP A 313 -4.35 -12.49 5.56
CA ASP A 313 -5.64 -12.59 6.26
C ASP A 313 -6.34 -11.22 6.30
N SER A 314 -5.61 -10.15 6.65
CA SER A 314 -6.17 -8.80 6.68
C SER A 314 -5.16 -7.67 6.59
N VAL A 315 -5.63 -6.50 6.15
CA VAL A 315 -4.88 -5.23 6.18
C VAL A 315 -5.62 -4.22 7.05
N VAL A 316 -4.88 -3.58 7.95
CA VAL A 316 -5.38 -2.63 8.94
C VAL A 316 -4.71 -1.27 8.72
N PHE A 317 -5.50 -0.21 8.63
CA PHE A 317 -5.06 1.17 8.43
C PHE A 317 -5.13 1.96 9.73
N PHE A 318 -4.08 2.70 10.05
CA PHE A 318 -3.97 3.55 11.25
C PHE A 318 -3.53 4.97 10.88
N ASN A 319 -3.94 5.97 11.67
CA ASN A 319 -3.30 7.28 11.76
C ASN A 319 -2.56 7.36 13.10
N GLY A 320 -1.23 7.25 13.08
CA GLY A 320 -0.46 7.01 14.31
C GLY A 320 -0.92 5.70 14.98
N ASN A 321 -1.50 5.81 16.18
CA ASN A 321 -2.03 4.66 16.94
C ASN A 321 -3.56 4.49 16.79
N THR A 322 -4.26 5.43 16.14
CA THR A 322 -5.72 5.38 15.99
C THR A 322 -6.07 4.49 14.80
N LEU A 323 -6.89 3.47 15.04
CA LEU A 323 -7.45 2.62 13.99
C LEU A 323 -8.39 3.44 13.10
N LEU A 324 -8.17 3.40 11.79
CA LEU A 324 -9.05 4.03 10.80
C LEU A 324 -9.96 3.00 10.13
N TYR A 325 -9.39 1.86 9.69
CA TYR A 325 -10.12 0.88 8.89
C TYR A 325 -9.44 -0.49 8.89
N LYS A 326 -10.21 -1.56 8.66
CA LYS A 326 -9.71 -2.93 8.45
C LYS A 326 -10.44 -3.58 7.28
N THR A 327 -9.70 -4.28 6.42
CA THR A 327 -10.25 -5.09 5.33
C THR A 327 -9.55 -6.44 5.25
N ALA A 328 -10.26 -7.49 4.84
CA ALA A 328 -9.72 -8.83 4.61
C ALA A 328 -9.64 -9.20 3.12
N THR A 329 -10.25 -8.41 2.24
CA THR A 329 -10.38 -8.75 0.82
C THR A 329 -9.63 -7.74 -0.04
N ALA A 330 -8.85 -8.25 -0.99
CA ALA A 330 -8.23 -7.44 -2.03
C ALA A 330 -9.29 -6.98 -3.05
N PRO A 331 -9.17 -5.77 -3.64
CA PRO A 331 -8.10 -4.79 -3.43
C PRO A 331 -8.18 -4.10 -2.06
N TYR A 332 -7.02 -3.93 -1.41
CA TYR A 332 -6.94 -3.30 -0.08
C TYR A 332 -7.00 -1.78 -0.19
N THR A 333 -8.23 -1.26 -0.18
CA THR A 333 -8.53 0.15 -0.35
C THR A 333 -9.23 0.72 0.88
N PHE A 334 -8.85 1.92 1.28
CA PHE A 334 -9.48 2.68 2.37
C PHE A 334 -9.80 4.11 1.92
N ARG A 335 -11.05 4.54 2.10
CA ARG A 335 -11.47 5.93 1.89
C ARG A 335 -11.59 6.63 3.25
N TRP A 336 -10.72 7.59 3.52
CA TRP A 336 -10.78 8.43 4.71
C TRP A 336 -11.61 9.68 4.42
N GLU A 337 -12.74 9.85 5.11
CA GLU A 337 -13.61 11.02 4.97
C GLU A 337 -13.29 12.10 5.99
N ASN A 338 -13.61 13.35 5.65
CA ASN A 338 -13.47 14.54 6.51
C ASN A 338 -12.07 14.65 7.13
N VAL A 339 -11.04 14.61 6.30
CA VAL A 339 -9.65 14.63 6.73
C VAL A 339 -9.33 16.00 7.34
N PRO A 340 -8.90 16.06 8.62
CA PRO A 340 -8.60 17.32 9.28
C PRO A 340 -7.29 17.93 8.75
N ALA A 341 -7.05 19.20 9.09
CA ALA A 341 -5.75 19.81 8.88
C ALA A 341 -4.71 19.20 9.85
N GLY A 342 -3.48 19.06 9.40
CA GLY A 342 -2.38 18.55 10.20
C GLY A 342 -1.45 17.61 9.41
N ASN A 343 -0.50 17.04 10.14
CA ASN A 343 0.38 16.00 9.61
C ASN A 343 -0.15 14.63 10.06
N HIS A 344 -0.39 13.74 9.10
CA HIS A 344 -0.97 12.42 9.33
C HIS A 344 -0.03 11.33 8.83
N GLN A 345 0.35 10.43 9.73
CA GLN A 345 1.15 9.25 9.39
C GLN A 345 0.22 8.06 9.23
N ILE A 346 -0.07 7.71 7.99
CA ILE A 346 -0.98 6.64 7.65
C ILE A 346 -0.18 5.35 7.51
N ARG A 347 -0.37 4.44 8.46
CA ARG A 347 0.29 3.13 8.49
C ARG A 347 -0.69 2.05 8.05
N ALA A 348 -0.30 1.27 7.05
CA ALA A 348 -1.00 0.06 6.66
C ALA A 348 -0.22 -1.14 7.19
N MET A 349 -0.89 -2.00 7.96
CA MET A 349 -0.32 -3.21 8.55
C MET A 349 -1.05 -4.43 7.99
N ALA A 350 -0.34 -5.29 7.28
CA ALA A 350 -0.87 -6.56 6.81
C ALA A 350 -0.59 -7.64 7.86
N ILE A 351 -1.56 -8.54 8.04
CA ILE A 351 -1.52 -9.70 8.92
C ILE A 351 -1.73 -10.92 8.02
N ASP A 352 -0.85 -11.91 8.08
CA ASP A 352 -1.00 -13.16 7.31
C ASP A 352 -1.80 -14.22 8.07
N ASN A 353 -1.97 -15.37 7.43
CA ASN A 353 -2.66 -16.54 7.98
C ASN A 353 -1.92 -17.24 9.13
N GLU A 354 -0.69 -16.86 9.44
CA GLU A 354 0.12 -17.38 10.56
C GLU A 354 0.24 -16.31 11.68
N GLY A 355 -0.39 -15.15 11.51
CA GLY A 355 -0.41 -14.05 12.46
C GLY A 355 0.83 -13.15 12.46
N LYS A 356 1.77 -13.30 11.51
CA LYS A 356 2.87 -12.34 11.34
C LYS A 356 2.36 -11.07 10.70
N THR A 357 3.12 -10.00 10.90
CA THR A 357 2.73 -8.67 10.46
C THR A 357 3.85 -7.98 9.71
N GLY A 358 3.50 -7.37 8.58
CA GLY A 358 4.35 -6.39 7.92
C GLY A 358 3.64 -5.04 7.82
N SER A 359 4.38 -3.95 7.64
CA SER A 359 3.75 -2.64 7.51
C SER A 359 4.51 -1.68 6.62
N ALA A 360 3.76 -0.72 6.07
CA ALA A 360 4.28 0.45 5.38
C ALA A 360 3.60 1.71 5.95
N THR A 361 4.25 2.86 5.80
CA THR A 361 3.73 4.15 6.26
C THR A 361 3.89 5.20 5.16
N VAL A 362 2.88 6.05 5.01
CA VAL A 362 2.93 7.27 4.17
C VAL A 362 2.58 8.50 5.00
N THR A 363 3.14 9.64 4.59
CA THR A 363 2.90 10.93 5.25
C THR A 363 1.96 11.77 4.42
N VAL A 364 0.85 12.19 5.03
CA VAL A 364 -0.15 13.08 4.44
C VAL A 364 -0.16 14.39 5.23
N LYS A 365 0.28 15.47 4.60
CA LYS A 365 0.23 16.80 5.18
C LYS A 365 -0.95 17.57 4.61
N VAL A 366 -1.85 18.01 5.47
CA VAL A 366 -3.00 18.83 5.10
C VAL A 366 -2.82 20.20 5.73
N GLU A 367 -2.63 21.22 4.90
CA GLU A 367 -2.51 22.58 5.40
C GLU A 367 -3.85 23.07 5.95
N ALA A 368 -3.79 23.91 6.99
CA ALA A 368 -4.98 24.57 7.50
C ALA A 368 -5.62 25.41 6.37
N PRO A 369 -6.96 25.53 6.35
CA PRO A 369 -7.62 26.28 5.30
C PRO A 369 -7.13 27.75 5.25
N GLN A 370 -6.71 28.19 4.07
CA GLN A 370 -6.14 29.53 3.84
C GLN A 370 -7.04 30.36 2.93
N THR A 371 -7.00 31.68 3.10
CA THR A 371 -7.62 32.63 2.16
C THR A 371 -6.66 33.05 1.04
N ALA A 372 -5.35 32.91 1.22
CA ALA A 372 -4.35 33.15 0.18
C ALA A 372 -3.19 32.16 0.33
N HIS A 373 -2.69 31.62 -0.78
CA HIS A 373 -1.57 30.69 -0.81
C HIS A 373 -0.60 31.04 -1.95
N THR A 374 0.70 31.08 -1.65
CA THR A 374 1.75 31.45 -2.61
C THR A 374 2.57 30.22 -3.02
N PHE A 375 2.20 29.58 -4.13
CA PHE A 375 2.84 28.35 -4.60
C PHE A 375 4.31 28.52 -4.97
N SER A 376 4.72 29.72 -5.37
CA SER A 376 6.10 30.01 -5.76
C SER A 376 7.09 30.01 -4.58
N GLN A 377 6.62 30.01 -3.33
CA GLN A 377 7.50 29.84 -2.16
C GLN A 377 8.21 28.49 -2.15
N ALA A 378 7.69 27.51 -2.87
CA ALA A 378 8.31 26.19 -3.02
C ALA A 378 9.56 26.20 -3.93
N PHE A 379 9.83 27.29 -4.68
CA PHE A 379 10.99 27.40 -5.55
C PHE A 379 12.24 27.78 -4.74
N THR A 380 12.94 26.77 -4.21
CA THR A 380 14.06 27.00 -3.26
C THR A 380 15.41 26.47 -3.73
N ALA A 381 15.44 25.57 -4.71
CA ALA A 381 16.66 24.92 -5.18
C ALA A 381 16.71 24.82 -6.71
N ALA A 382 17.82 25.31 -7.30
CA ALA A 382 18.02 25.25 -8.74
C ALA A 382 18.09 23.79 -9.23
N GLY A 383 17.47 23.53 -10.38
CA GLY A 383 17.42 22.20 -10.98
C GLY A 383 16.42 21.24 -10.32
N THR A 384 15.65 21.65 -9.32
CA THR A 384 14.66 20.78 -8.67
C THR A 384 13.24 21.22 -9.03
N LEU A 385 12.33 20.27 -9.28
CA LEU A 385 10.89 20.56 -9.31
C LEU A 385 10.31 20.35 -7.91
N PRO A 386 9.56 21.31 -7.35
CA PRO A 386 8.97 21.13 -6.03
C PRO A 386 7.88 20.06 -6.03
N ALA A 387 7.58 19.52 -4.84
CA ALA A 387 6.47 18.59 -4.67
C ALA A 387 5.14 19.17 -5.19
N GLY A 388 4.30 18.33 -5.78
CA GLY A 388 3.05 18.74 -6.43
C GLY A 388 3.21 19.31 -7.85
N TRP A 389 4.42 19.72 -8.25
CA TRP A 389 4.71 20.16 -9.62
C TRP A 389 5.19 19.00 -10.50
N MET A 390 4.69 18.99 -11.73
CA MET A 390 5.06 18.07 -12.79
C MET A 390 5.52 18.86 -14.01
N THR A 391 6.35 18.22 -14.81
CA THR A 391 6.75 18.72 -16.12
C THR A 391 6.22 17.79 -17.20
N TYR A 392 5.80 18.36 -18.32
CA TYR A 392 5.59 17.63 -19.56
C TYR A 392 6.53 18.20 -20.61
N ASP A 393 7.23 17.29 -21.28
CA ASP A 393 8.35 17.56 -22.18
C ASP A 393 7.98 17.35 -23.66
N GLY A 394 6.69 17.19 -23.96
CA GLY A 394 6.19 16.92 -25.31
C GLY A 394 5.95 15.44 -25.59
N ALA A 395 6.40 14.55 -24.70
CA ALA A 395 6.16 13.12 -24.81
C ALA A 395 5.30 12.62 -23.63
N GLU A 396 5.75 12.85 -22.39
CA GLU A 396 5.08 12.32 -21.20
C GLU A 396 5.16 13.29 -20.01
N THR A 397 4.27 13.11 -19.05
CA THR A 397 4.24 13.90 -17.82
C THR A 397 5.08 13.21 -16.76
N ARG A 398 5.98 13.93 -16.10
CA ARG A 398 6.90 13.40 -15.08
C ARG A 398 6.89 14.22 -13.81
N THR A 399 7.18 13.55 -12.70
CA THR A 399 7.53 14.17 -11.42
C THR A 399 9.04 14.36 -11.33
N GLY A 400 9.50 15.43 -10.67
CA GLY A 400 10.93 15.72 -10.52
C GLY A 400 11.62 16.24 -11.79
N PHE A 401 12.90 16.60 -11.66
CA PHE A 401 13.72 17.10 -12.77
C PHE A 401 14.58 15.98 -13.40
N GLN A 402 14.74 16.03 -14.71
CA GLN A 402 15.67 15.19 -15.45
C GLN A 402 16.55 16.04 -16.37
N SER A 403 17.86 15.83 -16.31
CA SER A 403 18.82 16.53 -17.17
C SER A 403 18.73 16.06 -18.62
N GLY A 404 18.94 16.98 -19.57
CA GLY A 404 19.06 16.67 -20.99
C GLY A 404 17.75 16.69 -21.78
N LEU A 405 16.61 16.96 -21.13
CA LEU A 405 15.34 17.12 -21.83
C LEU A 405 15.33 18.41 -22.67
N SER A 406 14.80 18.28 -23.88
CA SER A 406 14.68 19.38 -24.84
C SER A 406 13.58 20.35 -24.43
N SER A 407 12.42 19.86 -23.99
CA SER A 407 11.32 20.65 -23.41
C SER A 407 11.09 20.27 -21.93
N GLY A 408 10.37 21.10 -21.19
CA GLY A 408 10.00 20.83 -19.80
C GLY A 408 10.35 21.97 -18.86
N CYS A 409 10.40 21.67 -17.57
CA CYS A 409 10.45 22.69 -16.51
C CYS A 409 11.52 22.38 -15.46
N ARG A 410 12.14 23.43 -14.91
CA ARG A 410 13.08 23.34 -13.78
C ARG A 410 13.18 24.67 -13.05
N VAL A 411 13.58 24.66 -11.79
CA VAL A 411 13.84 25.92 -11.06
C VAL A 411 15.20 26.49 -11.47
N PHE A 412 15.24 27.79 -11.74
CA PHE A 412 16.45 28.58 -11.91
C PHE A 412 16.73 29.45 -10.70
N GLN A 413 18.01 29.62 -10.38
CA GLN A 413 18.48 30.66 -9.48
C GLN A 413 18.93 31.86 -10.32
N LEU A 414 18.27 33.00 -10.15
CA LEU A 414 18.54 34.24 -10.86
C LEU A 414 19.47 35.11 -10.03
N THR A 415 20.52 35.64 -10.66
CA THR A 415 21.61 36.33 -9.96
C THR A 415 21.81 37.77 -10.41
N GLY A 416 21.17 38.19 -11.52
CA GLY A 416 21.18 39.58 -11.98
C GLY A 416 20.54 40.54 -10.98
N ASN A 417 20.92 41.82 -11.02
CA ASN A 417 20.39 42.87 -10.14
C ASN A 417 20.18 44.18 -10.93
N PRO A 418 18.99 44.81 -10.90
CA PRO A 418 17.76 44.41 -10.17
C PRO A 418 17.15 43.09 -10.67
N ARG A 419 16.40 42.40 -9.78
CA ARG A 419 15.56 41.21 -10.06
C ARG A 419 14.31 41.18 -9.19
N ASP A 420 13.19 40.72 -9.74
CA ASP A 420 11.92 40.61 -9.00
C ASP A 420 11.87 39.40 -8.06
N PHE A 421 12.62 38.33 -8.38
CA PHE A 421 12.63 37.08 -7.61
C PHE A 421 13.98 36.37 -7.70
N ASN A 422 14.38 35.68 -6.63
CA ASN A 422 15.64 34.94 -6.54
C ASN A 422 15.60 33.59 -7.26
N PHE A 423 14.47 32.89 -7.16
CA PHE A 423 14.25 31.61 -7.79
C PHE A 423 12.95 31.67 -8.59
N GLY A 424 12.95 31.06 -9.78
CA GLY A 424 11.77 30.99 -10.63
C GLY A 424 11.69 29.68 -11.37
N LEU A 425 10.47 29.25 -11.68
CA LEU A 425 10.23 28.04 -12.46
C LEU A 425 10.38 28.38 -13.95
N TYR A 426 11.50 27.97 -14.52
CA TYR A 426 11.75 28.06 -15.95
C TYR A 426 10.99 26.96 -16.68
N VAL A 427 10.21 27.36 -17.67
CA VAL A 427 9.41 26.50 -18.55
C VAL A 427 9.90 26.69 -19.97
N ARG A 428 10.25 25.58 -20.62
CA ARG A 428 10.88 25.55 -21.93
C ARG A 428 10.09 24.69 -22.90
N ASN A 429 9.94 25.19 -24.14
CA ASN A 429 9.32 24.46 -25.23
C ASN A 429 10.21 24.49 -26.49
N THR A 430 10.98 23.44 -26.75
CA THR A 430 11.88 23.36 -27.93
C THR A 430 11.41 22.39 -29.00
N SER A 431 10.40 21.56 -28.73
CA SER A 431 9.94 20.51 -29.65
C SER A 431 9.08 21.03 -30.80
N GLY A 432 8.77 22.33 -30.84
CA GLY A 432 8.02 22.98 -31.93
C GLY A 432 6.51 22.71 -31.90
N GLU A 433 6.08 21.65 -31.23
CA GLU A 433 4.67 21.33 -31.00
C GLU A 433 4.00 22.31 -30.00
N PRO A 434 2.77 22.77 -30.28
CA PRO A 434 1.96 23.53 -29.34
C PRO A 434 1.90 22.86 -27.96
N LYS A 435 2.20 23.60 -26.89
CA LYS A 435 2.11 23.14 -25.47
C LYS A 435 3.07 22.01 -25.05
N ALA A 436 4.10 21.72 -25.85
CA ALA A 436 5.01 20.62 -25.55
C ALA A 436 5.98 20.91 -24.39
N GLY A 437 6.14 22.17 -23.98
CA GLY A 437 6.70 22.55 -22.68
C GLY A 437 5.61 23.06 -21.76
N ARG A 438 5.26 22.31 -20.70
CA ARG A 438 4.27 22.79 -19.71
C ARG A 438 4.63 22.40 -18.28
N ALA A 439 4.40 23.33 -17.37
CA ALA A 439 4.39 23.08 -15.94
C ALA A 439 2.96 22.77 -15.50
N ILE A 440 2.80 21.75 -14.64
CA ILE A 440 1.51 21.32 -14.13
C ILE A 440 1.60 21.22 -12.61
N LEU A 441 0.78 21.99 -11.90
CA LEU A 441 0.57 21.81 -10.46
C LEU A 441 -0.70 20.99 -10.25
N GLY A 442 -0.64 19.92 -9.44
CA GLY A 442 -1.83 19.20 -8.97
C GLY A 442 -2.55 18.27 -9.98
N GLY A 443 -1.85 17.68 -10.96
CA GLY A 443 -2.47 16.77 -11.93
C GLY A 443 -2.75 15.35 -11.40
N THR A 444 -3.45 14.51 -12.18
CA THR A 444 -4.01 13.21 -11.73
C THR A 444 -3.01 12.20 -11.14
N THR A 445 -1.73 12.35 -11.46
CA THR A 445 -0.63 11.49 -10.99
C THR A 445 0.33 12.20 -10.04
N SER A 446 0.08 13.46 -9.63
CA SER A 446 0.98 14.20 -8.74
C SER A 446 0.85 13.77 -7.29
N THR A 447 1.98 13.82 -6.58
CA THR A 447 2.05 13.76 -5.12
C THR A 447 1.70 15.14 -4.56
N GLY A 448 0.42 15.51 -4.62
CA GLY A 448 -0.13 16.73 -4.01
C GLY A 448 -1.22 17.36 -4.86
N TYR A 449 -2.22 17.97 -4.21
CA TYR A 449 -3.38 18.58 -4.88
C TYR A 449 -3.77 19.90 -4.20
N VAL A 450 -4.33 20.80 -4.99
CA VAL A 450 -4.98 22.01 -4.49
C VAL A 450 -6.47 21.73 -4.40
N MET A 451 -7.01 21.74 -3.19
CA MET A 451 -8.42 21.59 -2.92
C MET A 451 -9.03 22.97 -2.70
N VAL A 452 -10.06 23.33 -3.46
CA VAL A 452 -10.76 24.60 -3.29
C VAL A 452 -12.22 24.34 -2.91
N ASN A 453 -12.67 24.97 -1.84
CA ASN A 453 -14.08 24.96 -1.44
C ASN A 453 -14.90 25.92 -2.33
N PRO A 454 -16.23 25.87 -2.30
CA PRO A 454 -17.07 26.82 -3.03
C PRO A 454 -16.69 28.28 -2.73
N GLY A 455 -16.69 29.12 -3.78
CA GLY A 455 -16.34 30.52 -3.69
C GLY A 455 -15.77 31.11 -4.98
N ILE A 456 -15.42 32.38 -4.91
CA ILE A 456 -14.77 33.15 -5.97
C ILE A 456 -13.28 33.22 -5.67
N TYR A 457 -12.45 33.01 -6.69
CA TYR A 457 -11.00 32.95 -6.55
C TYR A 457 -10.29 33.79 -7.60
N THR A 458 -9.13 34.33 -7.21
CA THR A 458 -8.14 34.88 -8.14
C THR A 458 -6.88 34.03 -8.13
N LEU A 459 -6.36 33.75 -9.32
CA LEU A 459 -5.02 33.23 -9.51
C LEU A 459 -4.16 34.35 -10.11
N LYS A 460 -3.26 34.90 -9.31
CA LYS A 460 -2.35 35.95 -9.73
C LYS A 460 -1.02 35.35 -10.17
N VAL A 461 -0.57 35.71 -11.37
CA VAL A 461 0.62 35.14 -12.02
C VAL A 461 1.56 36.26 -12.48
N SER A 462 2.84 36.15 -12.12
CA SER A 462 3.92 37.02 -12.61
C SER A 462 5.02 36.17 -13.23
N CYS A 463 5.36 36.47 -14.48
CA CYS A 463 6.42 35.79 -15.20
C CYS A 463 7.17 36.76 -16.13
N ALA A 464 8.33 36.32 -16.60
CA ALA A 464 9.16 37.04 -17.56
C ALA A 464 9.54 36.11 -18.72
N ASN A 465 9.61 36.64 -19.93
CA ASN A 465 10.10 35.90 -21.09
C ASN A 465 11.60 35.59 -20.96
N TRP A 466 12.02 34.47 -21.54
CA TRP A 466 13.42 34.07 -21.62
C TRP A 466 13.88 34.05 -23.08
N ASN A 467 14.91 34.84 -23.39
CA ASN A 467 15.59 34.89 -24.68
C ASN A 467 14.66 35.07 -25.91
N MET A 468 13.63 35.89 -25.77
CA MET A 468 12.54 36.05 -26.76
C MET A 468 12.32 37.53 -27.14
N PRO A 469 13.01 38.09 -28.16
CA PRO A 469 12.99 39.54 -28.46
C PRO A 469 11.58 40.11 -28.69
N THR A 470 10.68 39.35 -29.32
CA THR A 470 9.28 39.74 -29.56
C THR A 470 8.32 39.27 -28.46
N GLY A 471 8.82 38.53 -27.48
CA GLY A 471 8.04 37.86 -26.44
C GLY A 471 7.21 36.68 -26.94
N GLY A 472 6.83 35.78 -26.03
CA GLY A 472 5.91 34.67 -26.29
C GLY A 472 4.70 34.75 -25.36
N ASN A 473 3.51 34.46 -25.86
CA ASN A 473 2.30 34.44 -25.05
C ASN A 473 2.34 33.28 -24.05
N VAL A 474 2.17 33.59 -22.78
CA VAL A 474 2.05 32.63 -21.69
C VAL A 474 0.57 32.42 -21.38
N THR A 475 0.15 31.17 -21.33
CA THR A 475 -1.16 30.77 -20.85
C THR A 475 -1.05 30.20 -19.45
N CYS A 476 -1.89 30.71 -18.55
CA CYS A 476 -2.23 30.09 -17.27
C CYS A 476 -3.64 29.52 -17.36
N GLN A 477 -3.80 28.23 -17.10
CA GLN A 477 -5.07 27.52 -17.23
C GLN A 477 -5.39 26.76 -15.94
N VAL A 478 -6.58 27.00 -15.40
CA VAL A 478 -7.11 26.30 -14.22
C VAL A 478 -8.09 25.24 -14.69
N ARG A 479 -7.90 24.01 -14.24
CA ARG A 479 -8.71 22.85 -14.60
C ARG A 479 -9.26 22.16 -13.35
N SER A 480 -10.44 21.58 -13.44
CA SER A 480 -11.03 20.77 -12.37
C SER A 480 -10.71 19.28 -12.56
N LEU A 481 -10.41 18.56 -11.48
CA LEU A 481 -10.25 17.11 -11.48
C LEU A 481 -11.45 16.43 -10.78
N PRO A 482 -11.87 15.22 -11.22
CA PRO A 482 -11.24 14.36 -12.23
C PRO A 482 -11.71 14.60 -13.67
N ALA A 483 -12.75 15.42 -13.88
CA ALA A 483 -13.32 15.68 -15.21
C ALA A 483 -12.33 16.34 -16.20
N ASP A 484 -11.23 16.90 -15.67
CA ASP A 484 -10.17 17.63 -16.38
C ASP A 484 -10.71 18.78 -17.25
N SER A 485 -11.85 19.36 -16.85
CA SER A 485 -12.49 20.45 -17.59
C SER A 485 -11.80 21.77 -17.29
N THR A 486 -11.58 22.59 -18.32
CA THR A 486 -11.04 23.94 -18.13
C THR A 486 -12.07 24.81 -17.43
N MET A 487 -11.71 25.29 -16.24
CA MET A 487 -12.55 26.23 -15.48
C MET A 487 -12.32 27.66 -15.93
N ALA A 488 -11.05 28.04 -16.11
CA ALA A 488 -10.66 29.37 -16.52
C ALA A 488 -9.29 29.35 -17.19
N SER A 489 -9.03 30.31 -18.07
CA SER A 489 -7.78 30.43 -18.80
C SER A 489 -7.47 31.90 -19.04
N LEU A 490 -6.21 32.28 -18.83
CA LEU A 490 -5.66 33.60 -19.14
C LEU A 490 -4.47 33.44 -20.04
N THR A 491 -4.44 34.16 -21.16
CA THR A 491 -3.29 34.23 -22.07
C THR A 491 -2.83 35.67 -22.15
N PHE A 492 -1.54 35.91 -21.94
CA PHE A 492 -0.97 37.25 -21.90
C PHE A 492 0.47 37.25 -22.38
N LEU A 493 0.96 38.42 -22.80
CA LEU A 493 2.35 38.63 -23.15
C LEU A 493 3.10 39.16 -21.91
N PRO A 494 4.14 38.46 -21.40
CA PRO A 494 4.94 38.98 -20.31
C PRO A 494 5.60 40.31 -20.67
N THR A 495 5.56 41.28 -19.76
CA THR A 495 6.05 42.65 -19.97
C THR A 495 7.56 42.80 -19.83
N SER A 496 8.25 41.78 -19.30
CA SER A 496 9.69 41.76 -19.09
C SER A 496 10.36 40.57 -19.77
N ASN A 497 11.64 40.74 -20.09
CA ASN A 497 12.46 39.72 -20.73
C ASN A 497 13.83 39.64 -20.02
N ILE A 498 14.20 38.44 -19.58
CA ILE A 498 15.46 38.18 -18.86
C ILE A 498 16.64 38.10 -19.84
N GLY A 499 16.40 37.81 -21.12
CA GLY A 499 17.43 37.48 -22.09
C GLY A 499 17.88 36.03 -21.96
N ASN A 500 19.16 35.76 -22.19
CA ASN A 500 19.69 34.40 -22.39
C ASN A 500 20.57 33.86 -21.25
N THR A 501 20.73 34.60 -20.15
CA THR A 501 21.52 34.17 -18.99
C THR A 501 20.87 34.57 -17.67
N MET A 502 21.08 33.75 -16.63
CA MET A 502 20.50 33.94 -15.29
C MET A 502 21.06 35.16 -14.55
N SER A 503 22.20 35.69 -15.01
CA SER A 503 22.87 36.86 -14.47
C SER A 503 22.35 38.19 -15.04
N ASN A 504 21.46 38.16 -16.03
CA ASN A 504 20.92 39.38 -16.60
C ASN A 504 19.99 40.09 -15.60
N PRO A 505 20.09 41.43 -15.48
CA PRO A 505 19.16 42.19 -14.68
C PRO A 505 17.78 42.22 -15.35
N PHE A 506 16.72 42.17 -14.55
CA PHE A 506 15.34 42.33 -15.02
C PHE A 506 14.48 42.85 -13.86
N SER A 507 13.52 43.72 -14.10
CA SER A 507 12.54 44.10 -13.07
C SER A 507 11.24 44.50 -13.72
N GLY A 508 10.14 44.46 -12.95
CA GLY A 508 8.84 44.93 -13.42
C GLY A 508 8.01 43.90 -14.19
N SER A 509 8.13 42.61 -13.86
CA SER A 509 7.17 41.59 -14.30
C SER A 509 5.75 41.95 -13.81
N SER A 510 4.88 42.33 -14.74
CA SER A 510 3.53 42.79 -14.42
C SER A 510 2.64 41.61 -14.03
N GLN A 511 2.09 41.67 -12.81
CA GLN A 511 1.17 40.65 -12.32
C GLN A 511 -0.11 40.65 -13.15
N GLN A 512 -0.55 39.45 -13.54
CA GLN A 512 -1.82 39.22 -14.22
C GLN A 512 -2.77 38.46 -13.30
N THR A 513 -4.06 38.71 -13.43
CA THR A 513 -5.09 38.12 -12.56
C THR A 513 -6.07 37.28 -13.39
N LEU A 514 -6.25 36.02 -13.01
CA LEU A 514 -7.25 35.12 -13.57
C LEU A 514 -8.34 34.86 -12.53
N TRP A 515 -9.59 35.21 -12.86
CA TRP A 515 -10.74 34.95 -11.99
C TRP A 515 -11.43 33.64 -12.34
N PHE A 516 -11.91 32.93 -11.32
CA PHE A 516 -12.76 31.77 -11.51
C PHE A 516 -13.67 31.53 -10.31
N GLN A 517 -14.77 30.82 -10.54
CA GLN A 517 -15.73 30.45 -9.51
C GLN A 517 -15.80 28.94 -9.37
N VAL A 518 -15.97 28.50 -8.12
CA VAL A 518 -16.15 27.11 -7.73
C VAL A 518 -17.49 26.98 -7.03
N THR A 519 -18.35 26.08 -7.47
CA THR A 519 -19.70 25.88 -6.92
C THR A 519 -19.80 24.69 -5.95
N GLN A 520 -18.85 23.77 -6.02
CA GLN A 520 -18.73 22.58 -5.16
C GLN A 520 -17.24 22.35 -4.86
N PRO A 521 -16.86 21.68 -3.74
CA PRO A 521 -15.47 21.33 -3.47
C PRO A 521 -14.81 20.73 -4.72
N THR A 522 -13.77 21.38 -5.24
CA THR A 522 -13.12 21.01 -6.50
C THR A 522 -11.62 20.86 -6.34
N ARG A 523 -11.06 19.78 -6.87
CA ARG A 523 -9.60 19.62 -7.00
C ARG A 523 -9.13 20.38 -8.22
N LEU A 524 -8.13 21.24 -8.06
CA LEU A 524 -7.58 22.00 -9.17
C LEU A 524 -6.29 21.38 -9.71
N SER A 525 -6.13 21.49 -11.02
CA SER A 525 -4.81 21.48 -11.65
C SER A 525 -4.55 22.82 -12.35
N ILE A 526 -3.34 23.36 -12.17
CA ILE A 526 -2.91 24.62 -12.79
C ILE A 526 -1.84 24.31 -13.82
N HIS A 527 -2.11 24.68 -15.06
CA HIS A 527 -1.22 24.47 -16.20
C HIS A 527 -0.65 25.80 -16.66
N LEU A 528 0.67 25.83 -16.88
CA LEU A 528 1.40 26.99 -17.38
C LEU A 528 2.23 26.58 -18.59
N TYR A 529 1.99 27.22 -19.72
CA TYR A 529 2.62 26.87 -21.01
C TYR A 529 2.53 28.00 -22.01
N THR A 530 3.26 27.89 -23.12
CA THR A 530 3.12 28.76 -24.29
C THR A 530 2.31 28.03 -25.37
N GLN A 531 1.28 28.68 -25.93
CA GLN A 531 0.32 27.99 -26.81
C GLN A 531 0.92 27.63 -28.17
N ASP A 532 1.52 28.60 -28.88
CA ASP A 532 1.78 28.47 -30.33
C ASP A 532 3.09 29.16 -30.76
N THR A 533 4.12 29.12 -29.91
CA THR A 533 5.40 29.78 -30.20
C THR A 533 6.57 28.87 -29.84
N PRO A 534 7.22 28.25 -30.83
CA PRO A 534 8.44 27.48 -30.59
C PRO A 534 9.50 28.34 -29.91
N TRP A 535 10.25 27.75 -28.98
CA TRP A 535 11.29 28.41 -28.19
C TRP A 535 10.79 29.53 -27.27
N ALA A 536 9.47 29.63 -27.03
CA ALA A 536 8.89 30.62 -26.12
C ALA A 536 9.05 30.17 -24.67
N ASP A 537 10.28 30.29 -24.20
CA ASP A 537 10.65 29.98 -22.85
C ASP A 537 10.26 31.15 -21.93
N PHE A 538 9.83 30.85 -20.71
CA PHE A 538 9.53 31.86 -19.70
C PHE A 538 9.95 31.38 -18.32
N VAL A 539 10.06 32.33 -17.39
CA VAL A 539 10.31 32.05 -15.98
C VAL A 539 9.13 32.57 -15.16
N LEU A 540 8.42 31.66 -14.50
CA LEU A 540 7.41 31.99 -13.49
C LEU A 540 8.11 32.42 -12.20
N GLY A 541 7.83 33.64 -11.75
CA GLY A 541 8.35 34.17 -10.48
C GLY A 541 7.36 34.09 -9.33
N SER A 542 6.08 34.39 -9.60
CA SER A 542 5.03 34.41 -8.58
C SER A 542 3.76 33.75 -9.06
N LEU A 543 3.17 32.90 -8.21
CA LEU A 543 1.86 32.29 -8.43
C LEU A 543 1.11 32.26 -7.09
N ILE A 544 0.03 33.05 -7.00
CA ILE A 544 -0.73 33.26 -5.76
C ILE A 544 -2.19 32.95 -6.04
N LEU A 545 -2.78 32.02 -5.28
CA LEU A 545 -4.21 31.73 -5.31
C LEU A 545 -4.86 32.37 -4.09
N THR A 546 -5.90 33.17 -4.31
CA THR A 546 -6.63 33.88 -3.25
C THR A 546 -8.12 33.58 -3.36
N LYS A 547 -8.76 33.26 -2.24
CA LYS A 547 -10.21 33.30 -2.10
C LYS A 547 -10.64 34.73 -1.86
N GLU A 548 -11.48 35.23 -2.75
CA GLU A 548 -12.01 36.58 -2.68
C GLU A 548 -13.28 36.63 -1.80
N THR A 549 -13.64 37.83 -1.36
CA THR A 549 -14.90 38.05 -0.62
C THR A 549 -16.10 37.77 -1.52
N GLU A 550 -17.22 37.32 -0.94
CA GLU A 550 -18.44 36.99 -1.70
C GLU A 550 -18.99 38.17 -2.53
N ASN A 551 -18.59 39.40 -2.22
CA ASN A 551 -19.05 40.62 -2.89
C ASN A 551 -18.18 41.06 -4.08
N ALA A 552 -17.10 40.35 -4.43
CA ALA A 552 -16.15 40.78 -5.46
C ALA A 552 -16.79 41.09 -6.84
N LEU A 553 -17.83 40.35 -7.23
CA LEU A 553 -18.59 40.62 -8.45
C LEU A 553 -19.39 41.94 -8.34
N THR A 554 -19.98 42.21 -7.19
CA THR A 554 -20.69 43.46 -6.90
C THR A 554 -19.75 44.66 -6.94
N GLU A 555 -18.54 44.52 -6.38
CA GLU A 555 -17.51 45.56 -6.43
C GLU A 555 -17.03 45.81 -7.86
N SER A 556 -16.81 44.76 -8.65
CA SER A 556 -16.42 44.87 -10.06
C SER A 556 -17.49 45.56 -10.90
N ARG A 557 -18.78 45.26 -10.64
CA ARG A 557 -19.91 45.96 -11.26
C ARG A 557 -19.90 47.46 -10.92
N ALA A 558 -19.66 47.80 -9.65
CA ALA A 558 -19.60 49.20 -9.20
C ALA A 558 -18.40 49.96 -9.79
N GLN A 559 -17.24 49.30 -9.88
CA GLN A 559 -16.04 49.90 -10.46
C GLN A 559 -16.18 50.11 -11.97
N PHE A 560 -16.79 49.16 -12.68
CA PHE A 560 -17.12 49.32 -14.08
C PHE A 560 -18.09 50.46 -14.31
N ALA A 561 -19.18 50.56 -13.53
CA ALA A 561 -20.13 51.65 -13.65
C ALA A 561 -19.47 53.02 -13.46
N THR A 562 -18.59 53.16 -12.46
CA THR A 562 -17.80 54.37 -12.22
C THR A 562 -16.89 54.69 -13.42
N THR A 563 -16.12 53.71 -13.90
CA THR A 563 -15.17 53.88 -15.02
C THR A 563 -15.89 54.24 -16.32
N TYR A 564 -17.02 53.58 -16.60
CA TYR A 564 -17.85 53.88 -17.76
C TYR A 564 -18.43 55.29 -17.70
N GLY A 565 -18.89 55.74 -16.52
CA GLY A 565 -19.32 57.12 -16.31
C GLY A 565 -18.21 58.14 -16.55
N GLN A 566 -16.99 57.87 -16.09
CA GLN A 566 -15.81 58.71 -16.36
C GLN A 566 -15.49 58.80 -17.85
N ALA A 567 -15.53 57.67 -18.57
CA ALA A 567 -15.36 57.63 -20.02
C ALA A 567 -16.42 58.46 -20.75
N GLN A 568 -17.69 58.39 -20.32
CA GLN A 568 -18.78 59.23 -20.87
C GLN A 568 -18.53 60.73 -20.65
N SER A 569 -18.07 61.11 -19.46
CA SER A 569 -17.71 62.49 -19.16
C SER A 569 -16.52 62.98 -20.00
N ALA A 570 -15.48 62.16 -20.16
CA ALA A 570 -14.32 62.47 -20.98
C ALA A 570 -14.70 62.64 -22.47
N LEU A 571 -15.50 61.73 -23.01
CA LEU A 571 -15.99 61.82 -24.39
C LEU A 571 -16.85 63.08 -24.60
N SER A 572 -17.65 63.46 -23.60
CA SER A 572 -18.45 64.70 -23.65
C SER A 572 -17.58 65.96 -23.57
N ALA A 573 -16.53 65.94 -22.75
CA ALA A 573 -15.58 67.05 -22.61
C ALA A 573 -14.73 67.29 -23.87
N ALA A 574 -14.57 66.27 -24.71
CA ALA A 574 -13.90 66.34 -26.00
C ALA A 574 -14.87 66.37 -27.19
N SER A 575 -16.12 66.84 -27.00
CA SER A 575 -17.16 66.82 -28.04
C SER A 575 -17.01 67.88 -29.14
N ASP A 576 -16.13 68.86 -28.96
CA ASP A 576 -15.85 69.86 -29.99
C ASP A 576 -15.19 69.20 -31.22
N PRO A 577 -15.62 69.53 -32.46
CA PRO A 577 -15.02 69.00 -33.68
C PRO A 577 -13.51 69.12 -33.77
N MET A 578 -12.88 70.07 -33.05
CA MET A 578 -11.42 70.22 -33.02
C MET A 578 -10.68 69.00 -32.43
N TYR A 579 -11.33 68.22 -31.57
CA TYR A 579 -10.77 66.99 -30.98
C TYR A 579 -11.21 65.72 -31.72
N ALA A 580 -11.91 65.86 -32.85
CA ALA A 580 -12.35 64.72 -33.64
C ALA A 580 -11.13 63.98 -34.22
N GLY A 581 -11.04 62.67 -33.95
CA GLY A 581 -9.88 61.87 -34.36
C GLY A 581 -9.99 60.41 -33.94
N ALA A 582 -8.92 59.65 -34.19
CA ALA A 582 -8.89 58.20 -33.93
C ALA A 582 -9.16 57.85 -32.46
N GLN A 583 -8.63 58.64 -31.52
CA GLN A 583 -8.82 58.45 -30.08
C GLN A 583 -10.28 58.70 -29.67
N TYR A 584 -10.91 59.75 -30.22
CA TYR A 584 -12.32 60.05 -29.96
C TYR A 584 -13.22 58.92 -30.49
N SER A 585 -12.99 58.47 -31.74
CA SER A 585 -13.73 57.36 -32.33
C SER A 585 -13.54 56.05 -31.57
N ALA A 586 -12.33 55.77 -31.07
CA ALA A 586 -12.04 54.58 -30.28
C ALA A 586 -12.81 54.57 -28.96
N LEU A 587 -12.80 55.66 -28.20
CA LEU A 587 -13.57 55.75 -26.96
C LEU A 587 -15.09 55.72 -27.23
N SER A 588 -15.56 56.42 -28.26
CA SER A 588 -16.98 56.42 -28.67
C SER A 588 -17.49 55.01 -29.02
N ALA A 589 -16.68 54.22 -29.72
CA ALA A 589 -17.00 52.84 -30.03
C ALA A 589 -17.11 51.98 -28.76
N LEU A 590 -16.19 52.13 -27.80
CA LEU A 590 -16.24 51.41 -26.53
C LEU A 590 -17.46 51.81 -25.68
N ILE A 591 -17.81 53.10 -25.64
CA ILE A 591 -19.02 53.56 -24.94
C ILE A 591 -20.28 52.94 -25.57
N THR A 592 -20.30 52.82 -26.90
CA THR A 592 -21.40 52.17 -27.60
C THR A 592 -21.44 50.67 -27.31
N GLU A 593 -20.30 49.99 -27.37
CA GLU A 593 -20.14 48.54 -27.08
C GLU A 593 -20.63 48.20 -25.67
N TYR A 594 -20.26 49.03 -24.69
CA TYR A 594 -20.52 48.77 -23.27
C TYR A 594 -21.83 49.37 -22.75
N LYS A 595 -22.65 49.95 -23.62
CA LYS A 595 -23.97 50.48 -23.26
C LYS A 595 -24.88 49.36 -22.78
N GLN A 596 -25.33 49.44 -21.53
CA GLN A 596 -26.15 48.41 -20.85
C GLN A 596 -25.47 47.03 -20.75
N TRP A 597 -24.16 46.98 -20.94
CA TRP A 597 -23.42 45.73 -20.85
C TRP A 597 -23.34 45.22 -19.40
N GLN A 598 -23.50 43.91 -19.23
CA GLN A 598 -23.36 43.21 -17.96
C GLN A 598 -22.72 41.84 -18.19
N SER A 599 -22.11 41.30 -17.14
CA SER A 599 -21.48 39.99 -17.14
C SER A 599 -21.61 39.36 -15.76
N ASP A 600 -21.61 38.04 -15.67
CA ASP A 600 -21.45 37.31 -14.39
C ASP A 600 -19.99 36.88 -14.18
N ASN A 601 -19.12 37.20 -15.13
CA ASN A 601 -17.68 36.94 -15.11
C ASN A 601 -16.90 38.21 -14.73
N ILE A 602 -16.17 38.15 -13.62
CA ILE A 602 -15.34 39.25 -13.10
C ILE A 602 -14.21 39.63 -14.07
N SER A 603 -13.54 38.66 -14.71
CA SER A 603 -12.50 38.95 -15.71
C SER A 603 -13.01 39.74 -16.90
N ALA A 604 -14.30 39.60 -17.25
CA ALA A 604 -14.90 40.42 -18.28
C ALA A 604 -15.04 41.88 -17.84
N TYR A 605 -15.37 42.12 -16.56
CA TYR A 605 -15.41 43.47 -15.98
C TYR A 605 -14.02 44.11 -15.97
N GLU A 606 -12.98 43.39 -15.53
CA GLU A 606 -11.60 43.91 -15.55
C GLU A 606 -11.14 44.28 -16.95
N THR A 607 -11.42 43.43 -17.94
CA THR A 607 -11.08 43.70 -19.35
C THR A 607 -11.79 44.96 -19.85
N ALA A 608 -13.09 45.09 -19.55
CA ALA A 608 -13.87 46.27 -19.93
C ALA A 608 -13.36 47.55 -19.26
N ILE A 609 -13.08 47.50 -17.96
CA ILE A 609 -12.50 48.60 -17.19
C ILE A 609 -11.14 49.03 -17.79
N SER A 610 -10.26 48.07 -18.09
CA SER A 610 -8.93 48.34 -18.66
C SER A 610 -9.02 49.00 -20.03
N ARG A 611 -9.87 48.49 -20.93
CA ARG A 611 -10.11 49.08 -22.26
C ARG A 611 -10.64 50.50 -22.15
N LEU A 612 -11.63 50.73 -21.28
CA LEU A 612 -12.21 52.06 -21.05
C LEU A 612 -11.18 53.04 -20.49
N LYS A 613 -10.41 52.65 -19.48
CA LYS A 613 -9.36 53.52 -18.89
C LYS A 613 -8.30 53.90 -19.92
N THR A 614 -7.81 52.94 -20.69
CA THR A 614 -6.78 53.17 -21.71
C THR A 614 -7.27 54.19 -22.75
N ALA A 615 -8.43 53.92 -23.37
CA ALA A 615 -9.00 54.81 -24.37
C ALA A 615 -9.39 56.19 -23.81
N THR A 616 -9.79 56.25 -22.53
CA THR A 616 -10.08 57.53 -21.84
C THR A 616 -8.81 58.35 -21.68
N ASN A 617 -7.73 57.75 -21.21
CA ASN A 617 -6.45 58.44 -21.04
C ASN A 617 -5.90 58.91 -22.40
N ASP A 618 -5.91 58.05 -23.42
CA ASP A 618 -5.45 58.40 -24.77
C ASP A 618 -6.22 59.61 -25.34
N LEU A 619 -7.54 59.66 -25.16
CA LEU A 619 -8.36 60.80 -25.58
C LEU A 619 -8.02 62.07 -24.80
N MET A 620 -7.86 61.98 -23.48
CA MET A 620 -7.58 63.15 -22.65
C MET A 620 -6.18 63.71 -22.91
N GLU A 621 -5.19 62.86 -23.17
CA GLU A 621 -3.86 63.29 -23.61
C GLU A 621 -3.90 63.97 -24.98
N HIS A 622 -4.65 63.40 -25.93
CA HIS A 622 -4.84 64.01 -27.24
C HIS A 622 -5.51 65.40 -27.14
N LYS A 623 -6.57 65.50 -26.33
CA LYS A 623 -7.25 66.77 -26.06
C LYS A 623 -6.29 67.80 -25.46
N ALA A 624 -5.52 67.41 -24.44
CA ALA A 624 -4.56 68.30 -23.79
C ALA A 624 -3.45 68.78 -24.74
N ALA A 625 -3.03 67.93 -25.68
CA ALA A 625 -2.06 68.31 -26.71
C ALA A 625 -2.61 69.36 -27.69
N ILE A 626 -3.90 69.25 -28.08
CA ILE A 626 -4.57 70.24 -28.92
C ILE A 626 -4.82 71.55 -28.15
N ASP A 627 -5.19 71.48 -26.87
CA ASP A 627 -5.40 72.69 -26.04
C ASP A 627 -4.10 73.50 -25.84
N ALA A 628 -2.93 72.87 -25.99
CA ALA A 628 -1.63 73.50 -25.83
C ALA A 628 -1.11 74.20 -27.11
N THR A 629 -1.79 74.01 -28.24
CA THR A 629 -1.50 74.65 -29.54
C THR A 629 -2.45 75.80 -29.81
#